data_AF-A0A9P5X5B0-F1
#
_entry.id   AF-A0A9P5X5B0-F1
#
_cell.length_a   1.000
_cell.length_b   1.000
_cell.length_c   1.000
_cell.angle_alpha   90.00
_cell.angle_beta   90.00
_cell.angle_gamma   90.00
#
_symmetry.space_group_name_H-M   'P 1'
#
loop_
_entity.id
_entity.type
_entity.pdbx_description
1 polymer ?
#
loop_
_entity_poly.entity_id
_entity_poly.type
_entity_poly.pdbx_seq_one_letter_code
_entity_poly.pdbx_strand_id
1 'polypeptide(L)'
;GHAADESLIQAIRSAADKPGSPWSKLLASPDIMDSGLYKYAIELAATARLRTDENVRVARFWKHLAKSDTKNANVVTPSPSTLNVIDTELQKGERDTVLDDLL
;
A
#
# COMPACT_ATOMS: atom_id res chain seq x y z
N GLY A 1 27.19 -16.51 -14.23
CA GLY A 1 26.54 -15.42 -13.48
C GLY A 1 26.77 -15.61 -12.01
N HIS A 2 25.95 -16.43 -11.35
CA HIS A 2 25.87 -16.53 -9.89
C HIS A 2 27.17 -16.86 -9.14
N ALA A 3 28.03 -17.74 -9.64
CA ALA A 3 29.27 -18.11 -8.94
C ALA A 3 30.29 -16.97 -8.84
N ALA A 4 30.31 -16.06 -9.82
CA ALA A 4 31.19 -14.88 -9.78
C ALA A 4 30.66 -13.83 -8.79
N ASP A 5 29.34 -13.68 -8.74
CA ASP A 5 28.67 -12.76 -7.82
C ASP A 5 28.84 -13.22 -6.37
N GLU A 6 28.70 -14.52 -6.09
CA GLU A 6 28.94 -15.10 -4.76
C GLU A 6 30.39 -14.95 -4.30
N SER A 7 31.35 -15.18 -5.20
CA SER A 7 32.77 -14.99 -4.93
C SER A 7 33.12 -13.52 -4.61
N LEU A 8 32.54 -12.58 -5.36
CA LEU A 8 32.67 -11.15 -5.10
C LEU A 8 32.11 -10.76 -3.72
N ILE A 9 30.92 -11.26 -3.39
CA ILE A 9 30.26 -11.00 -2.10
C ILE A 9 31.12 -11.52 -0.94
N GLN A 10 31.72 -12.72 -1.08
CA GLN A 10 32.62 -13.26 -0.06
C GLN A 10 33.88 -12.40 0.10
N ALA A 11 34.51 -11.98 -1.00
CA ALA A 11 35.70 -11.13 -0.96
C ALA A 11 35.44 -9.79 -0.25
N ILE A 12 34.27 -9.18 -0.49
CA ILE A 12 33.84 -7.93 0.16
C ILE A 12 33.62 -8.15 1.66
N ARG A 13 32.96 -9.24 2.07
CA ARG A 13 32.77 -9.58 3.49
C ARG A 13 34.10 -9.78 4.21
N SER A 14 35.02 -10.54 3.63
CA SER A 14 36.36 -10.76 4.19
C SER A 14 37.21 -9.49 4.26
N ALA A 15 36.94 -8.49 3.40
CA ALA A 15 37.58 -7.17 3.48
C ALA A 15 36.96 -6.29 4.59
N ALA A 16 35.68 -6.50 4.91
CA ALA A 16 34.96 -5.82 5.98
C ALA A 16 35.39 -6.29 7.37
N ASP A 17 35.74 -7.58 7.51
CA ASP A 17 36.19 -8.18 8.78
C ASP A 17 37.57 -7.67 9.23
N LYS A 18 38.30 -6.94 8.38
CA LYS A 18 39.60 -6.34 8.72
C LYS A 18 39.39 -5.05 9.54
N PRO A 19 39.82 -5.01 10.81
CA PRO A 19 39.63 -3.83 11.65
C PRO A 19 40.41 -2.63 11.07
N GLY A 20 39.70 -1.52 10.87
CA GLY A 20 40.27 -0.28 10.32
C GLY A 20 40.20 -0.16 8.80
N SER A 21 39.67 -1.16 8.08
CA SER A 21 39.46 -1.04 6.64
C SER A 21 38.34 -0.03 6.31
N PRO A 22 38.40 0.70 5.19
CA PRO A 22 37.28 1.53 4.74
C PRO A 22 35.97 0.74 4.59
N TRP A 23 36.08 -0.54 4.21
CA TRP A 23 34.95 -1.47 4.08
C TRP A 23 34.31 -1.80 5.43
N SER A 24 35.09 -1.91 6.50
CA SER A 24 34.56 -2.11 7.85
C SER A 24 33.66 -0.94 8.28
N LYS A 25 34.02 0.30 7.94
CA LYS A 25 33.21 1.49 8.23
C LYS A 25 31.94 1.58 7.37
N LEU A 26 32.02 1.15 6.11
CA LEU A 26 30.89 1.17 5.18
C LEU A 26 29.84 0.10 5.49
N LEU A 27 30.27 -1.09 5.92
CA LEU A 27 29.40 -2.24 6.15
C LEU A 27 28.96 -2.40 7.61
N ALA A 28 29.68 -1.82 8.57
CA ALA A 28 29.27 -1.77 9.98
C ALA A 28 28.23 -0.67 10.27
N SER A 29 27.50 -0.19 9.26
CA SER A 29 26.38 0.71 9.52
C SER A 29 25.23 -0.13 10.11
N PRO A 30 24.81 0.11 11.37
CA PRO A 30 23.73 -0.64 12.01
C PRO A 30 22.37 -0.41 11.34
N ASP A 31 22.27 0.54 10.40
CA ASP A 31 21.07 0.90 9.66
C ASP A 31 20.87 0.11 8.37
N ILE A 32 21.62 -0.98 8.14
CA ILE A 32 21.24 -1.97 7.12
C ILE A 32 20.01 -2.67 7.67
N MET A 33 18.85 -2.04 7.46
CA MET A 33 17.51 -2.56 7.67
C MET A 33 17.54 -4.06 7.35
N ASP A 34 17.22 -4.89 8.35
CA ASP A 34 17.29 -6.34 8.22
C ASP A 34 16.73 -6.75 6.86
N SER A 35 17.52 -7.47 6.07
CA SER A 35 17.17 -7.85 4.70
C SER A 35 15.78 -8.50 4.61
N GLY A 36 15.35 -9.16 5.68
CA GLY A 36 13.99 -9.69 5.84
C GLY A 36 12.92 -8.60 5.93
N LEU A 37 13.12 -7.55 6.73
CA LEU A 37 12.19 -6.42 6.85
C LEU A 37 12.08 -5.64 5.55
N TYR A 38 13.19 -5.43 4.83
CA TYR A 38 13.17 -4.75 3.54
C TYR A 38 12.37 -5.55 2.51
N LYS A 39 12.63 -6.87 2.43
CA LYS A 39 11.88 -7.77 1.55
C LYS A 39 10.39 -7.79 1.91
N TYR A 40 10.07 -7.89 3.19
CA TYR A 40 8.69 -7.84 3.69
C TYR A 40 8.00 -6.53 3.32
N ALA A 41 8.66 -5.38 3.47
CA ALA A 41 8.10 -4.08 3.11
C ALA A 41 7.79 -3.99 1.61
N ILE A 42 8.66 -4.54 0.75
CA ILE A 42 8.41 -4.61 -0.70
C ILE A 42 7.19 -5.49 -1.00
N GLU A 43 7.12 -6.67 -0.41
CA GLU A 43 5.99 -7.60 -0.61
C GLU A 43 4.68 -6.99 -0.12
N LEU A 44 4.69 -6.31 1.03
CA LEU A 44 3.54 -5.59 1.56
C LEU A 44 3.12 -4.44 0.64
N ALA A 45 4.06 -3.65 0.12
CA ALA A 45 3.77 -2.58 -0.81
C ALA A 45 3.18 -3.11 -2.14
N ALA A 46 3.74 -4.21 -2.66
CA ALA A 46 3.25 -4.84 -3.89
C ALA A 46 1.82 -5.38 -3.72
N THR A 47 1.54 -6.06 -2.61
CA THR A 47 0.20 -6.59 -2.31
C THR A 47 -0.82 -5.48 -2.06
N ALA A 48 -0.44 -4.41 -1.35
CA ALA A 48 -1.29 -3.24 -1.14
C ALA A 48 -1.64 -2.56 -2.46
N ARG A 49 -0.69 -2.46 -3.39
CA ARG A 49 -0.92 -1.87 -4.73
C ARG A 49 -1.92 -2.69 -5.53
N LEU A 50 -1.79 -4.02 -5.56
CA LEU A 50 -2.74 -4.89 -6.26
C LEU A 50 -4.17 -4.73 -5.72
N ARG A 51 -4.33 -4.70 -4.40
CA ARG A 51 -5.63 -4.45 -3.75
C ARG A 51 -6.19 -3.08 -4.09
N THR A 52 -5.35 -2.06 -4.14
CA THR A 52 -5.76 -0.70 -4.50
C THR A 52 -6.26 -0.65 -5.95
N ASP A 53 -5.53 -1.27 -6.88
CA ASP A 53 -5.93 -1.31 -8.28
C ASP A 53 -7.25 -2.04 -8.50
N GLU A 54 -7.47 -3.14 -7.77
CA GLU A 54 -8.75 -3.87 -7.79
C GLU A 54 -9.90 -3.02 -7.27
N ASN A 55 -9.74 -2.40 -6.09
CA ASN A 55 -10.74 -1.51 -5.51
C ASN A 55 -11.08 -0.34 -6.44
N VAL A 56 -10.07 0.23 -7.11
CA VAL A 56 -10.27 1.30 -8.09
C VAL A 56 -11.08 0.80 -9.30
N ARG A 57 -10.86 -0.43 -9.78
CA ARG A 57 -11.66 -1.00 -10.88
C ARG A 57 -13.11 -1.19 -10.46
N VAL A 58 -13.34 -1.77 -9.28
CA VAL A 58 -14.69 -1.97 -8.72
C VAL A 58 -15.40 -0.62 -8.54
N ALA A 59 -14.73 0.37 -7.97
CA ALA A 59 -15.28 1.70 -7.81
C ALA A 59 -15.64 2.36 -9.16
N ARG A 60 -14.79 2.21 -10.19
CA ARG A 60 -15.10 2.70 -11.53
C ARG A 60 -16.31 2.00 -12.15
N PHE A 61 -16.42 0.68 -11.98
CA PHE A 61 -17.57 -0.08 -12.47
C PHE A 61 -18.87 0.45 -11.87
N TRP A 62 -18.94 0.56 -10.54
CA TRP A 62 -20.14 1.07 -9.87
C TRP A 62 -20.43 2.52 -10.22
N LYS A 63 -19.39 3.36 -10.35
CA LYS A 63 -19.55 4.75 -10.81
C LYS A 63 -20.13 4.82 -12.23
N HIS A 64 -19.66 3.96 -13.13
CA HIS A 64 -20.17 3.90 -14.50
C HIS A 64 -21.62 3.42 -14.53
N LEU A 65 -21.94 2.36 -13.79
CA LEU A 65 -23.30 1.85 -13.65
C LEU A 65 -24.25 2.91 -13.09
N ALA A 66 -23.87 3.59 -12.00
CA ALA A 66 -24.69 4.65 -11.41
C ALA A 66 -24.95 5.80 -12.41
N LYS A 67 -23.95 6.19 -13.20
CA LYS A 67 -24.09 7.25 -14.21
C LYS A 67 -24.90 6.84 -15.44
N SER A 68 -25.14 5.55 -15.65
CA SER A 68 -26.00 5.08 -16.74
C SER A 68 -27.49 5.38 -16.49
N ASP A 69 -27.87 5.56 -15.22
CA ASP A 69 -29.19 6.07 -14.85
C ASP A 69 -29.24 7.59 -15.07
N THR A 70 -30.24 8.05 -15.85
CA THR A 70 -30.44 9.45 -16.18
C THR A 70 -30.68 10.32 -14.94
N LYS A 71 -31.21 9.73 -13.85
CA LYS A 71 -31.39 10.43 -12.57
C LYS A 71 -30.08 10.74 -11.87
N ASN A 72 -29.05 9.94 -12.11
CA ASN A 72 -27.78 9.99 -11.38
C ASN A 72 -26.58 10.45 -12.24
N ALA A 73 -26.80 10.79 -13.51
CA ALA A 73 -25.75 11.18 -14.46
C ALA A 73 -24.83 12.30 -13.94
N ASN A 74 -25.42 13.28 -13.23
CA ASN A 74 -24.73 14.44 -12.66
C ASN A 74 -24.39 14.30 -11.17
N VAL A 75 -24.74 13.17 -10.53
CA VAL A 75 -24.45 12.95 -9.11
C VAL A 75 -22.96 12.68 -8.94
N VAL A 76 -22.29 13.56 -8.20
CA VAL A 76 -20.88 13.41 -7.86
C VAL A 76 -20.79 12.73 -6.51
N THR A 77 -20.17 11.55 -6.48
CA THR A 77 -19.85 10.88 -5.22
C THR A 77 -18.84 11.74 -4.46
N PRO A 78 -19.14 12.17 -3.22
CA PRO A 78 -18.24 13.00 -2.44
C PRO A 78 -16.96 12.22 -2.09
N SER A 79 -15.89 12.97 -1.79
CA SER A 79 -14.61 12.36 -1.45
C SER A 79 -14.69 11.58 -0.12
N PRO A 80 -13.83 10.57 0.12
CA PRO A 80 -13.84 9.82 1.39
C PRO A 80 -13.73 10.71 2.62
N SER A 81 -12.95 11.78 2.54
CA SER A 81 -12.79 12.77 3.61
C SER A 81 -14.08 13.53 3.91
N THR A 82 -14.95 13.69 2.91
CA THR A 82 -16.26 14.33 3.04
C THR A 82 -17.30 13.38 3.64
N LEU A 83 -17.19 12.07 3.37
CA LEU A 83 -18.10 11.07 3.95
C LEU A 83 -17.97 10.96 5.47
N ASN A 84 -16.76 11.09 6.02
CA ASN A 84 -16.54 11.09 7.48
C ASN A 84 -17.24 12.26 8.20
N VAL A 85 -17.52 13.36 7.49
CA VAL A 85 -18.25 14.51 8.05
C VAL A 85 -19.76 14.20 8.10
N ILE A 86 -20.29 13.56 7.06
CA ILE A 86 -21.71 13.16 6.97
C ILE A 86 -22.08 12.14 8.06
N ASP A 87 -21.12 11.28 8.43
CA ASP A 87 -21.28 10.27 9.48
C ASP A 87 -21.59 10.88 10.87
N THR A 88 -21.26 12.16 11.09
CA THR A 88 -21.58 12.89 12.32
C THR A 88 -22.94 13.58 12.30
N GLU A 89 -23.56 13.76 11.13
CA GLU A 89 -24.83 14.48 10.97
C GLU A 89 -26.07 13.57 10.97
N LEU A 90 -25.92 12.29 10.59
CA LEU A 90 -27.00 11.32 10.66
C LEU A 90 -27.22 10.86 12.11
N GLN A 91 -28.31 11.32 12.73
CA GLN A 91 -28.72 10.84 14.05
C GLN A 91 -28.96 9.33 14.01
N LYS A 92 -28.55 8.62 15.07
CA LYS A 92 -28.54 7.14 15.16
C LYS A 92 -29.85 6.43 14.73
N GLY A 93 -31.00 7.11 14.73
CA GLY A 93 -32.29 6.54 14.33
C GLY A 93 -32.57 6.54 12.82
N GLU A 94 -32.00 7.45 12.03
CA GLU A 94 -32.21 7.51 10.57
C GLU A 94 -31.31 6.55 9.79
N ARG A 95 -30.19 6.12 10.40
CA ARG A 95 -29.27 5.16 9.75
C ARG A 95 -29.91 3.79 9.57
N ASP A 96 -30.56 3.27 10.61
CA ASP A 96 -31.13 1.92 10.58
C ASP A 96 -32.24 1.80 9.53
N THR A 97 -33.08 2.85 9.37
CA THR A 97 -34.14 2.87 8.36
C THR A 97 -33.61 2.96 6.93
N VAL A 98 -32.53 3.73 6.71
CA VAL A 98 -31.91 3.85 5.37
C VAL A 98 -31.17 2.56 4.98
N LEU A 99 -30.60 1.84 5.95
CA LEU A 99 -29.94 0.56 5.69
C LEU A 99 -30.95 -0.55 5.39
N ASP A 100 -32.10 -0.57 6.06
CA ASP A 100 -33.18 -1.54 5.80
C ASP A 100 -33.81 -1.34 4.40
N ASP A 101 -33.92 -0.10 3.91
CA ASP A 101 -34.45 0.19 2.56
C ASP A 101 -33.48 -0.17 1.41
N LEU A 102 -32.22 -0.50 1.73
CA LEU A 102 -31.17 -0.84 0.76
C LEU A 102 -30.91 -2.36 0.63
N LEU A 103 -31.60 -3.19 1.42
CA LEU A 103 -31.57 -4.66 1.38
C LEU A 103 -32.75 -5.24 0.59
#